data_AF-K0J303-F1
#
_entry.id   AF-K0J303-F1
#
_cell.length_a   1.000
_cell.length_b   1.000
_cell.length_c   1.000
_cell.angle_alpha   90.00
_cell.angle_beta   90.00
_cell.angle_gamma   90.00
#
_symmetry.space_group_name_H-M   'P 1'
#
loop_
_entity.id
_entity.type
_entity.pdbx_description
1 polymer ?
#
loop_
_entity_poly.entity_id
_entity_poly.type
_entity_poly.pdbx_seq_one_letter_code
_entity_poly.pdbx_strand_id
1 'polypeptide(L)'
;VKDLDFGHHQILCCACRSIIVRDTKGGKDRLTILPDSIIEPLRIQLAMAKQLHEQDLANGYGAVYLPYALERKYPHANKEWIWQYVFPATQLSRDPRSGAIRRHHLHESTMQKAVKRAAKRAGIAKWVTPHTFRHSFATHLLEAGYDIRTVQELLGHKNVKTTMIYTHVL
;
A
#
# COMPACT_ATOMS: atom_id res chain seq x y z
N VAL A 1 8.41 -0.94 -0.79
CA VAL A 1 6.93 -0.92 -0.85
C VAL A 1 6.46 -2.01 -1.79
N LYS A 2 6.40 -3.23 -1.26
CA LYS A 2 5.94 -4.45 -1.94
C LYS A 2 5.12 -5.16 -0.88
N ASP A 3 3.87 -4.75 -0.76
CA ASP A 3 3.11 -5.05 0.43
C ASP A 3 1.69 -5.34 0.01
N LEU A 4 1.40 -6.63 -0.04
CA LEU A 4 0.12 -7.29 0.22
C LEU A 4 0.24 -8.70 -0.38
N ASP A 5 0.66 -9.64 0.47
CA ASP A 5 0.77 -11.07 0.18
C ASP A 5 -0.60 -11.73 0.40
N PHE A 6 -1.09 -12.46 -0.61
CA PHE A 6 -2.38 -13.19 -0.58
C PHE A 6 -2.25 -14.70 -0.71
N GLY A 7 -1.08 -15.28 -0.45
CA GLY A 7 -0.87 -16.71 -0.63
C GLY A 7 0.15 -17.28 0.33
N HIS A 8 -0.31 -17.82 1.46
CA HIS A 8 0.52 -18.55 2.43
C HIS A 8 1.71 -17.74 2.99
N HIS A 9 1.41 -16.68 3.76
CA HIS A 9 1.73 -16.53 5.19
C HIS A 9 1.31 -15.10 5.62
N GLN A 10 -0.01 -14.92 5.75
CA GLN A 10 -0.71 -13.96 6.63
C GLN A 10 -0.20 -12.49 6.60
N ILE A 11 -0.67 -11.69 5.64
CA ILE A 11 -0.53 -10.21 5.67
C ILE A 11 -1.86 -9.47 5.59
N LEU A 12 -2.91 -10.13 5.07
CA LEU A 12 -4.29 -9.69 5.23
C LEU A 12 -5.03 -10.78 5.99
N CYS A 13 -5.14 -10.64 7.30
CA CYS A 13 -6.05 -11.50 8.03
C CYS A 13 -7.45 -10.89 7.92
N CYS A 14 -8.25 -11.32 6.94
CA CYS A 14 -9.68 -10.96 6.88
C CYS A 14 -10.40 -11.31 8.20
N ALA A 15 -9.92 -12.33 8.91
CA ALA A 15 -10.40 -12.71 10.24
C ALA A 15 -9.89 -11.78 11.37
N CYS A 16 -8.79 -11.03 11.17
CA CYS A 16 -8.13 -10.20 12.18
C CYS A 16 -8.13 -8.70 11.83
N ARG A 17 -8.88 -8.27 10.78
CA ARG A 17 -9.12 -6.86 10.40
C ARG A 17 -7.86 -5.98 10.37
N SER A 18 -6.77 -6.51 9.83
CA SER A 18 -5.48 -5.81 9.82
C SER A 18 -4.66 -6.05 8.55
N ILE A 19 -3.84 -5.06 8.21
CA ILE A 19 -2.87 -5.08 7.11
C ILE A 19 -1.46 -4.95 7.69
N ILE A 20 -0.55 -5.82 7.26
CA ILE A 20 0.89 -5.64 7.50
C ILE A 20 1.50 -4.83 6.36
N VAL A 21 2.20 -3.75 6.71
CA VAL A 21 3.05 -2.98 5.78
C VAL A 21 4.49 -3.32 6.10
N ARG A 22 5.18 -4.03 5.21
CA ARG A 22 6.57 -4.42 5.39
C ARG A 22 7.54 -3.36 4.88
N ASP A 23 8.77 -3.42 5.39
CA ASP A 23 9.89 -2.58 4.95
C ASP A 23 9.56 -1.08 4.91
N THR A 24 8.99 -0.58 6.00
CA THR A 24 8.75 0.85 6.19
C THR A 24 10.07 1.56 6.52
N LYS A 25 10.12 2.91 6.38
CA LYS A 25 11.34 3.71 6.60
C LYS A 25 12.07 3.30 7.90
N GLY A 26 13.14 2.50 7.76
CA GLY A 26 13.87 1.92 8.88
C GLY A 26 13.80 0.41 9.08
N GLY A 27 13.28 -0.36 8.11
CA GLY A 27 13.34 -1.83 8.09
C GLY A 27 12.43 -2.51 9.10
N LYS A 28 11.40 -1.82 9.60
CA LYS A 28 10.41 -2.39 10.52
C LYS A 28 9.07 -2.58 9.81
N ASP A 29 8.48 -3.75 10.02
CA ASP A 29 7.11 -4.03 9.62
C ASP A 29 6.16 -3.36 10.61
N ARG A 30 4.99 -2.92 10.13
CA ARG A 30 3.93 -2.39 10.99
C ARG A 30 2.60 -3.02 10.66
N LEU A 31 1.77 -3.20 11.66
CA LEU A 31 0.38 -3.58 11.52
C LEU A 31 -0.49 -2.31 11.52
N THR A 32 -1.46 -2.23 10.61
CA THR A 32 -2.47 -1.18 10.62
C THR A 32 -3.87 -1.76 10.46
N ILE A 33 -4.88 -0.97 10.79
CA ILE A 33 -6.28 -1.43 10.79
C ILE A 33 -6.85 -1.51 9.36
N LEU A 34 -7.70 -2.50 9.13
CA LEU A 34 -8.46 -2.67 7.90
C LEU A 34 -9.96 -2.55 8.23
N PRO A 35 -10.62 -1.45 7.86
CA PRO A 35 -12.07 -1.32 8.03
C PRO A 35 -12.86 -2.36 7.22
N ASP A 36 -13.97 -2.86 7.78
CA ASP A 36 -14.82 -3.85 7.10
C ASP A 36 -15.39 -3.34 5.77
N SER A 37 -15.66 -2.03 5.70
CA SER A 37 -16.21 -1.37 4.51
C SER A 37 -15.31 -1.45 3.27
N ILE A 38 -14.00 -1.69 3.44
CA ILE A 38 -13.06 -1.80 2.32
C ILE A 38 -12.69 -3.24 1.98
N ILE A 39 -13.15 -4.23 2.75
CA ILE A 39 -12.82 -5.64 2.52
C ILE A 39 -13.33 -6.09 1.15
N GLU A 40 -14.61 -5.86 0.84
CA GLU A 40 -15.19 -6.30 -0.43
C GLU A 40 -14.62 -5.53 -1.65
N PRO A 41 -14.50 -4.19 -1.62
CA PRO A 41 -13.79 -3.46 -2.67
C PRO A 41 -12.36 -3.95 -2.90
N LEU A 42 -11.64 -4.30 -1.82
CA LEU A 42 -10.28 -4.82 -1.92
C LEU A 42 -10.26 -6.22 -2.56
N ARG A 43 -11.20 -7.10 -2.21
CA ARG A 43 -11.32 -8.43 -2.85
C ARG A 43 -11.53 -8.32 -4.35
N ILE A 44 -12.40 -7.41 -4.79
CA ILE A 44 -12.64 -7.13 -6.22
C ILE A 44 -11.36 -6.64 -6.89
N GLN A 45 -10.67 -5.67 -6.28
CA GLN A 45 -9.40 -5.15 -6.80
C GLN A 45 -8.34 -6.25 -6.95
N LEU A 46 -8.27 -7.18 -6.01
CA LEU A 46 -7.33 -8.31 -6.05
C LEU A 46 -7.67 -9.29 -7.17
N ALA A 47 -8.94 -9.60 -7.36
CA ALA A 47 -9.38 -10.43 -8.47
C ALA A 47 -9.01 -9.79 -9.82
N MET A 48 -9.24 -8.48 -9.97
CA MET A 48 -8.85 -7.74 -11.18
C MET A 48 -7.33 -7.74 -11.40
N ALA A 49 -6.55 -7.50 -10.35
CA ALA A 49 -5.10 -7.50 -10.43
C ALA A 49 -4.54 -8.90 -10.76
N LYS A 50 -5.17 -9.96 -10.23
CA LYS A 50 -4.81 -11.35 -10.55
C LYS A 50 -5.09 -11.68 -12.02
N GLN A 51 -6.27 -11.31 -12.51
CA GLN A 51 -6.62 -11.50 -13.92
C GLN A 51 -5.64 -10.77 -14.85
N LEU A 52 -5.25 -9.55 -14.49
CA LEU A 52 -4.25 -8.78 -15.25
C LEU A 52 -2.88 -9.46 -15.23
N HIS A 53 -2.46 -10.01 -14.09
CA HIS A 53 -1.22 -10.77 -13.96
C HIS A 53 -1.21 -12.03 -14.82
N GLU A 54 -2.30 -12.79 -14.85
CA GLU A 54 -2.46 -13.97 -15.69
C GLU A 54 -2.33 -13.62 -17.18
N GLN A 55 -2.90 -12.48 -17.60
CA GLN A 55 -2.74 -11.96 -18.97
C GLN A 55 -1.28 -11.55 -19.26
N ASP A 56 -0.61 -10.87 -18.32
CA ASP A 56 0.79 -10.49 -18.48
C ASP A 56 1.71 -11.71 -18.57
N LEU A 57 1.41 -12.78 -17.82
CA LEU A 57 2.12 -14.06 -17.90
C LEU A 57 1.94 -14.73 -19.26
N ALA A 58 0.71 -14.76 -19.79
CA ALA A 58 0.41 -15.29 -21.12
C ALA A 58 1.17 -14.51 -22.23
N ASN A 59 1.37 -13.21 -22.03
CA ASN A 59 2.13 -12.35 -22.94
C ASN A 59 3.66 -12.37 -22.69
N GLY A 60 4.15 -13.17 -21.74
CA GLY A 60 5.58 -13.33 -21.46
C GLY A 60 6.22 -12.25 -20.59
N TYR A 61 5.44 -11.32 -20.01
CA TYR A 61 5.95 -10.27 -19.14
C TYR A 61 5.94 -10.73 -17.67
N GLY A 62 4.79 -10.68 -17.00
CA GLY A 62 4.41 -11.28 -15.70
C GLY A 62 5.40 -11.31 -14.51
N ALA A 63 6.61 -10.77 -14.64
CA ALA A 63 7.66 -10.86 -13.66
C ALA A 63 7.75 -9.52 -12.92
N VAL A 64 7.61 -9.55 -11.60
CA VAL A 64 7.84 -8.39 -10.75
C VAL A 64 9.33 -8.24 -10.45
N TYR A 65 9.76 -7.02 -10.17
CA TYR A 65 11.07 -6.83 -9.56
C TYR A 65 11.12 -7.56 -8.22
N LEU A 66 12.20 -8.27 -7.90
CA LEU A 66 12.52 -8.76 -6.55
C LEU A 66 13.87 -8.15 -6.11
N PRO A 67 14.06 -7.77 -4.84
CA PRO A 67 15.36 -7.30 -4.39
C PRO A 67 16.37 -8.46 -4.49
N TYR A 68 17.59 -8.20 -4.94
CA TYR A 68 18.61 -9.21 -5.28
C TYR A 68 18.72 -10.41 -4.33
N ALA A 69 18.67 -10.17 -3.01
CA ALA A 69 18.76 -11.24 -2.01
C ALA A 69 17.58 -12.24 -2.09
N LEU A 70 16.37 -11.76 -2.41
CA LEU A 70 15.19 -12.60 -2.57
C LEU A 70 15.16 -13.29 -3.93
N GLU A 71 15.56 -12.59 -5.01
CA GLU A 71 15.61 -13.18 -6.36
C GLU A 71 16.59 -14.36 -6.44
N ARG A 72 17.75 -14.25 -5.76
CA ARG A 72 18.71 -15.36 -5.67
C ARG A 72 18.19 -16.55 -4.87
N LYS A 73 17.43 -16.28 -3.80
CA LYS A 73 16.92 -17.32 -2.90
C LYS A 73 15.69 -18.03 -3.48
N TYR A 74 14.86 -17.31 -4.23
CA TYR A 74 13.63 -17.81 -4.83
C TYR A 74 13.53 -17.36 -6.31
N PRO A 75 14.14 -18.11 -7.25
CA PRO A 75 14.25 -17.69 -8.65
C PRO A 75 12.91 -17.64 -9.41
N HIS A 76 11.88 -18.36 -8.95
CA HIS A 76 10.54 -18.38 -9.58
C HIS A 76 9.51 -17.46 -8.90
N ALA A 77 9.87 -16.91 -7.74
CA ALA A 77 8.98 -16.07 -6.94
C ALA A 77 8.48 -14.83 -7.70
N ASN A 78 9.28 -14.29 -8.62
CA ASN A 78 8.91 -13.08 -9.35
C ASN A 78 7.67 -13.22 -10.25
N LYS A 79 7.24 -14.44 -10.59
CA LYS A 79 6.03 -14.72 -11.38
C LYS A 79 4.85 -15.22 -10.54
N GLU A 80 5.09 -15.57 -9.28
CA GLU A 80 4.04 -16.03 -8.40
C GLU A 80 3.14 -14.85 -7.99
N TRP A 81 1.84 -15.12 -7.89
CA TRP A 81 0.81 -14.12 -7.54
C TRP A 81 1.12 -13.40 -6.21
N ILE A 82 1.62 -14.16 -5.24
CA ILE A 82 1.97 -13.70 -3.90
C ILE A 82 2.95 -12.51 -3.89
N TRP A 83 3.77 -12.37 -4.93
CA TRP A 83 4.78 -11.29 -5.04
C TRP A 83 4.32 -10.11 -5.89
N GLN A 84 3.12 -10.16 -6.48
CA GLN A 84 2.64 -9.15 -7.41
C GLN A 84 2.05 -7.93 -6.69
N TYR A 85 1.97 -6.81 -7.40
CA TYR A 85 1.38 -5.59 -6.87
C TYR A 85 -0.14 -5.65 -6.85
N VAL A 86 -0.76 -5.28 -5.74
CA VAL A 86 -2.23 -5.14 -5.60
C VAL A 86 -2.81 -4.01 -6.43
N PHE A 87 -2.04 -2.93 -6.56
CA PHE A 87 -2.38 -1.78 -7.38
C PHE A 87 -1.39 -1.71 -8.54
N PRO A 88 -1.53 -2.57 -9.55
CA PRO A 88 -0.66 -2.57 -10.70
C PRO A 88 -0.86 -1.30 -11.53
N ALA A 89 0.19 -0.82 -12.17
CA ALA A 89 0.13 0.28 -13.12
C ALA A 89 -0.67 -0.15 -14.36
N THR A 90 -1.34 0.82 -14.99
CA THR A 90 -2.15 0.57 -16.18
C THR A 90 -1.32 0.06 -17.37
N GLN A 91 -0.06 0.49 -17.46
CA GLN A 91 0.85 0.15 -18.56
C GLN A 91 2.08 -0.59 -18.05
N LEU A 92 2.62 -1.46 -18.91
CA LEU A 92 3.95 -2.04 -18.72
C LEU A 92 5.01 -0.95 -18.90
N SER A 93 6.10 -1.05 -18.15
CA SER A 93 7.24 -0.15 -18.29
C SER A 93 8.54 -0.96 -18.30
N ARG A 94 9.55 -0.39 -18.94
CA ARG A 94 10.90 -0.92 -18.87
C ARG A 94 11.50 -0.57 -17.51
N ASP A 95 11.98 -1.57 -16.79
CA ASP A 95 12.70 -1.35 -15.53
C ASP A 95 14.09 -0.79 -15.85
N PRO A 96 14.45 0.41 -15.36
CA PRO A 96 15.75 1.02 -15.64
C PRO A 96 16.93 0.22 -15.08
N ARG A 97 16.71 -0.65 -14.09
CA ARG A 97 17.79 -1.42 -13.44
C ARG A 97 18.14 -2.69 -14.18
N SER A 98 17.12 -3.40 -14.67
CA SER A 98 17.27 -4.72 -15.30
C SER A 98 17.02 -4.71 -16.80
N GLY A 99 16.47 -3.62 -17.35
CA GLY A 99 16.11 -3.50 -18.76
C GLY A 99 14.89 -4.32 -19.18
N ALA A 100 14.34 -5.16 -18.29
CA ALA A 100 13.19 -6.01 -18.55
C ALA A 100 11.88 -5.21 -18.57
N ILE A 101 10.94 -5.62 -19.42
CA ILE A 101 9.59 -5.07 -19.45
C ILE A 101 8.77 -5.77 -18.37
N ARG A 102 8.19 -5.00 -17.46
CA ARG A 102 7.39 -5.51 -16.35
C ARG A 102 6.29 -4.52 -15.94
N ARG A 103 5.29 -5.03 -15.23
CA ARG A 103 4.28 -4.17 -14.62
C ARG A 103 4.79 -3.65 -13.28
N HIS A 104 4.77 -2.34 -13.13
CA HIS A 104 5.12 -1.68 -11.87
C HIS A 104 3.85 -1.43 -11.04
N HIS A 105 4.01 -0.99 -9.80
CA HIS A 105 2.88 -0.45 -9.05
C HIS A 105 2.42 0.88 -9.64
N LEU A 106 1.19 1.27 -9.33
CA LEU A 106 0.65 2.57 -9.69
C LEU A 106 1.60 3.69 -9.24
N HIS A 107 1.87 4.64 -10.14
CA HIS A 107 2.73 5.77 -9.83
C HIS A 107 2.06 6.69 -8.79
N GLU A 108 2.84 7.20 -7.83
CA GLU A 108 2.32 8.01 -6.71
C GLU A 108 1.56 9.25 -7.21
N SER A 109 2.06 9.90 -8.26
CA SER A 109 1.42 11.09 -8.83
C SER A 109 0.00 10.81 -9.34
N THR A 110 -0.30 9.57 -9.75
CA THR A 110 -1.66 9.18 -10.15
C THR A 110 -2.62 9.27 -8.97
N MET A 111 -2.20 8.78 -7.80
CA MET A 111 -2.99 8.86 -6.57
C MET A 111 -3.14 10.31 -6.10
N GLN A 112 -2.05 11.09 -6.11
CA GLN A 112 -2.10 12.52 -5.76
C GLN A 112 -3.08 13.31 -6.66
N LYS A 113 -3.04 13.08 -7.98
CA LYS A 113 -3.96 13.70 -8.94
C LYS A 113 -5.40 13.24 -8.72
N ALA A 114 -5.63 11.96 -8.44
CA ALA A 114 -6.96 11.42 -8.14
C ALA A 114 -7.58 12.09 -6.90
N VAL A 115 -6.79 12.21 -5.82
CA VAL A 115 -7.20 12.91 -4.58
C VAL A 115 -7.53 14.38 -4.86
N LYS A 116 -6.67 15.10 -5.58
CA LYS A 116 -6.90 16.50 -5.93
C LYS A 116 -8.19 16.69 -6.74
N ARG A 117 -8.46 15.81 -7.71
CA ARG A 117 -9.70 15.82 -8.50
C ARG A 117 -10.93 15.53 -7.64
N ALA A 118 -10.84 14.56 -6.73
CA ALA A 118 -11.93 14.22 -5.82
C ALA A 118 -12.26 15.38 -4.87
N ALA A 119 -11.25 16.03 -4.29
CA ALA A 119 -11.43 17.21 -3.44
C ALA A 119 -12.11 18.37 -4.18
N LYS A 120 -11.70 18.63 -5.43
CA LYS A 120 -12.35 19.64 -6.27
C LYS A 120 -13.82 19.32 -6.54
N ARG A 121 -14.16 18.06 -6.86
CA ARG A 121 -15.55 17.64 -7.08
C ARG A 121 -16.41 17.72 -5.82
N ALA A 122 -15.81 17.48 -4.65
CA ALA A 122 -16.48 17.58 -3.36
C ALA A 122 -16.65 19.03 -2.86
N GLY A 123 -16.23 20.05 -3.63
CA GLY A 123 -16.33 21.45 -3.23
C GLY A 123 -15.36 21.85 -2.10
N ILE A 124 -14.31 21.06 -1.87
CA ILE A 124 -13.35 21.32 -0.80
C ILE A 124 -12.33 22.36 -1.28
N ALA A 125 -12.37 23.56 -0.68
CA ALA A 125 -11.48 24.66 -1.03
C ALA A 125 -10.02 24.47 -0.54
N LYS A 126 -9.83 23.71 0.55
CA LYS A 126 -8.49 23.43 1.11
C LYS A 126 -7.68 22.49 0.20
N TRP A 127 -6.36 22.62 0.26
CA TRP A 127 -5.45 21.71 -0.42
C TRP A 127 -5.49 20.32 0.25
N VAL A 128 -5.93 19.30 -0.48
CA VAL A 128 -6.04 17.92 0.00
C VAL A 128 -5.02 17.03 -0.71
N THR A 129 -4.26 16.27 0.06
CA THR A 129 -3.26 15.29 -0.42
C THR A 129 -3.45 13.96 0.31
N PRO A 130 -2.79 12.87 -0.14
CA PRO A 130 -2.70 11.64 0.64
C PRO A 130 -2.21 11.86 2.08
N HIS A 131 -1.31 12.82 2.30
CA HIS A 131 -0.83 13.16 3.63
C HIS A 131 -1.93 13.78 4.50
N THR A 132 -2.83 14.57 3.91
CA THR A 132 -4.01 15.12 4.62
C THR A 132 -4.89 14.02 5.19
N PHE A 133 -5.12 12.93 4.45
CA PHE A 133 -5.87 11.77 4.97
C PHE A 133 -5.15 11.08 6.13
N ARG A 134 -3.82 10.96 6.07
CA ARG A 134 -3.02 10.41 7.17
C ARG A 134 -3.11 11.28 8.42
N HIS A 135 -3.11 12.61 8.26
CA HIS A 135 -3.36 13.56 9.35
C HIS A 135 -4.74 13.35 9.96
N SER A 136 -5.80 13.38 9.14
CA SER A 136 -7.17 13.19 9.62
C SER A 136 -7.36 11.84 10.32
N PHE A 137 -6.74 10.77 9.81
CA PHE A 137 -6.75 9.47 10.47
C PHE A 137 -6.15 9.53 11.88
N ALA A 138 -4.98 10.17 12.04
CA ALA A 138 -4.33 10.31 13.34
C ALA A 138 -5.17 11.14 14.32
N THR A 139 -5.68 12.29 13.85
CA THR A 139 -6.51 13.19 14.68
C THR A 139 -7.79 12.52 15.13
N HIS A 140 -8.55 11.87 14.22
CA HIS A 140 -9.80 11.20 14.60
C HIS A 140 -9.58 10.05 15.59
N LEU A 141 -8.45 9.34 15.52
CA LEU A 141 -8.13 8.32 16.53
C LEU A 141 -7.88 8.94 17.90
N LEU A 142 -7.16 10.07 17.96
CA LEU A 142 -6.94 10.79 19.22
C LEU A 142 -8.25 11.36 19.78
N GLU A 143 -9.11 11.94 18.93
CA GLU A 143 -10.45 12.44 19.33
C GLU A 143 -11.35 11.32 19.86
N ALA A 144 -11.23 10.11 19.30
CA ALA A 144 -11.92 8.91 19.80
C ALA A 144 -11.31 8.34 21.09
N GLY A 145 -10.29 8.98 21.67
CA GLY A 145 -9.68 8.61 22.95
C GLY A 145 -8.61 7.53 22.85
N TYR A 146 -8.09 7.22 21.66
CA TYR A 146 -6.98 6.28 21.53
C TYR A 146 -5.68 6.87 22.11
N ASP A 147 -4.92 6.04 22.81
CA ASP A 147 -3.62 6.44 23.33
C ASP A 147 -2.62 6.79 22.21
N ILE A 148 -1.79 7.80 22.45
CA ILE A 148 -0.81 8.32 21.48
C ILE A 148 0.20 7.27 21.03
N ARG A 149 0.56 6.29 21.89
CA ARG A 149 1.45 5.19 21.50
C ARG A 149 0.77 4.23 20.53
N THR A 150 -0.51 3.97 20.72
CA THR A 150 -1.32 3.17 19.77
C THR A 150 -1.36 3.85 18.40
N VAL A 151 -1.61 5.17 18.37
CA VAL A 151 -1.60 5.93 17.11
C VAL A 151 -0.20 5.95 16.48
N GLN A 152 0.86 6.07 17.29
CA GLN A 152 2.24 6.01 16.83
C GLN A 152 2.57 4.68 16.14
N GLU A 153 2.13 3.56 16.71
CA GLU A 153 2.33 2.21 16.16
C GLU A 153 1.59 2.02 14.82
N LEU A 154 0.31 2.41 14.77
CA LEU A 154 -0.51 2.32 13.54
C LEU A 154 0.07 3.15 12.39
N LEU A 155 0.68 4.29 12.69
CA LEU A 155 1.35 5.14 11.71
C LEU A 155 2.78 4.66 11.39
N GLY A 156 3.40 3.87 12.25
CA GLY A 156 4.79 3.43 12.13
C GLY A 156 5.79 4.56 12.34
N HIS A 157 5.51 5.49 13.27
CA HIS A 157 6.43 6.57 13.62
C HIS A 157 7.50 6.08 14.59
N LYS A 158 8.79 6.25 14.23
CA LYS A 158 9.91 5.87 15.11
C LYS A 158 9.99 6.71 16.39
N ASN A 159 9.54 7.96 16.32
CA ASN A 159 9.59 8.90 17.44
C ASN A 159 8.19 9.44 17.69
N VAL A 160 7.76 9.39 18.96
CA VAL A 160 6.48 9.95 19.40
C VAL A 160 6.35 11.43 19.06
N LYS A 161 7.47 12.19 19.00
CA LYS A 161 7.48 13.60 18.58
C LYS A 161 6.84 13.83 17.21
N THR A 162 6.97 12.89 16.28
CA THR A 162 6.33 12.98 14.94
C THR A 162 4.82 12.79 15.03
N THR A 163 4.33 12.04 16.02
CA THR A 163 2.90 11.86 16.30
C THR A 163 2.33 13.00 17.14
N MET A 164 3.14 13.63 18.00
CA MET A 164 2.73 14.82 18.76
C MET A 164 2.39 16.02 17.88
N ILE A 165 2.83 16.06 16.62
CA ILE A 165 2.37 17.07 15.65
C ILE A 165 0.83 17.05 15.53
N TYR A 166 0.18 15.89 15.71
CA TYR A 166 -1.28 15.76 15.66
C TYR A 166 -1.98 16.17 16.96
N THR A 167 -1.28 16.17 18.10
CA THR A 167 -1.87 16.57 19.39
C THR A 167 -1.94 18.09 19.57
N HIS A 168 -1.18 18.85 18.78
CA HIS A 168 -1.24 20.32 18.80
C HIS A 168 -2.42 20.92 18.03
N VAL A 169 -3.20 20.06 17.35
CA VAL A 169 -4.37 20.47 16.54
C VAL A 169 -5.69 20.25 17.30
N LEU A 170 -5.65 19.53 18.41
CA LEU A 170 -6.73 19.43 19.39
C LEU A 170 -6.72 20.65 20.32
#